data_AF-A0A1L9VTD9-F1
#
_entry.id   AF-A0A1L9VTD9-F1
#
_cell.length_a   1.000
_cell.length_b   1.000
_cell.length_c   1.000
_cell.angle_alpha   90.00
_cell.angle_beta   90.00
_cell.angle_gamma   90.00
#
_symmetry.space_group_name_H-M   'P 1'
#
loop_
_entity.id
_entity.type
_entity.pdbx_description
1 polymer ?
#
loop_
_entity_poly.entity_id
_entity_poly.type
_entity_poly.pdbx_seq_one_letter_code
_entity_poly.pdbx_strand_id
1 'polypeptide(L)'
;MVENRSLGLVLCSLLPFLDRLENLLVGPVFINLGRKSGLANWDSPEVIPKLESPPLRAQKRPGYPEKYSPCNKTVSDLQDRDLLALQSRIEFLLKNFADGCSSPHAPTFTWIQTGHGLVNVPSKAVSKFAQFYSCLPLFANEPSWRLKSSLVVGFPWIPRLAARRLDIFPRTNMQEDKYLQYLPQTWTMCNSLHEGALEPDLMWEMMIIAMLNYQADEFLEAVVDEHMMDQLDAVRALVERLCADANGESLFSDVDGNGNGNGETTPKSNGIYEKPVSLNGDVPGMDYGEPVLRRFITYILTHPAAIHSPPSVQRTLRRELKDFILAHITHAEDNARFLSQSIAADRTTQFATPCSYYYSWLLDRQIRWAGIQGSPPERYLAEDMCRHLATMCRQYNDYGSIVRDRAEKNLNSVIFPEFCEEGAEKKAGANLKTVARVEQKLKDNLMWVAEYERECCVTALGRLENETRLDTRTKRIPRMFVDVVDSYGQIYVARDIASRMR
;
A
#
# COMPACT_ATOMS: atom_id res chain seq x y z
N MET A 1 16.25 12.85 -1.75
CA MET A 1 15.47 12.73 -3.01
C MET A 1 14.49 11.59 -2.81
N VAL A 2 13.24 11.69 -3.29
CA VAL A 2 12.13 10.93 -2.67
C VAL A 2 11.43 10.03 -3.68
N GLU A 3 11.43 8.76 -3.38
CA GLU A 3 10.80 7.65 -4.09
C GLU A 3 9.59 7.16 -3.26
N ASN A 4 8.94 6.11 -3.75
CA ASN A 4 7.75 5.57 -3.09
C ASN A 4 7.72 4.06 -3.23
N ARG A 5 8.64 3.39 -2.56
CA ARG A 5 9.08 2.01 -2.85
C ARG A 5 8.30 0.92 -2.11
N SER A 6 7.38 1.28 -1.21
CA SER A 6 6.82 0.32 -0.25
C SER A 6 5.29 0.28 -0.11
N LEU A 7 4.55 0.77 -1.12
CA LEU A 7 3.08 0.82 -1.07
C LEU A 7 2.40 -0.53 -0.81
N GLY A 8 2.87 -1.60 -1.46
CA GLY A 8 2.32 -2.95 -1.26
C GLY A 8 2.75 -3.58 0.06
N LEU A 9 3.90 -3.18 0.60
CA LEU A 9 4.49 -3.79 1.79
C LEU A 9 3.63 -3.50 3.02
N VAL A 10 3.30 -2.23 3.27
CA VAL A 10 2.61 -1.83 4.51
C VAL A 10 1.09 -1.94 4.41
N LEU A 11 0.53 -1.78 3.21
CA LEU A 11 -0.90 -2.04 3.02
C LEU A 11 -1.27 -3.49 3.37
N CYS A 12 -0.38 -4.46 3.12
CA CYS A 12 -0.57 -5.86 3.53
C CYS A 12 -0.46 -6.08 5.05
N SER A 13 0.35 -5.31 5.76
CA SER A 13 0.51 -5.48 7.22
C SER A 13 -0.52 -4.74 8.06
N LEU A 14 -1.28 -3.85 7.42
CA LEU A 14 -2.33 -3.03 8.04
C LEU A 14 -3.75 -3.48 7.68
N LEU A 15 -3.91 -4.75 7.29
CA LEU A 15 -5.21 -5.41 7.23
C LEU A 15 -5.71 -6.10 8.52
N PRO A 16 -4.99 -6.14 9.67
CA PRO A 16 -5.63 -6.32 10.98
C PRO A 16 -6.80 -5.36 11.23
N PHE A 17 -6.88 -4.25 10.48
CA PHE A 17 -7.93 -3.25 10.57
C PHE A 17 -9.30 -3.78 10.07
N LEU A 18 -9.31 -4.96 9.44
CA LEU A 18 -10.53 -5.72 9.11
C LEU A 18 -11.16 -6.45 10.30
N ASP A 19 -10.50 -6.49 11.46
CA ASP A 19 -10.99 -7.14 12.69
C ASP A 19 -12.29 -6.49 13.22
N ARG A 20 -12.66 -5.30 12.73
CA ARG A 20 -14.00 -4.71 12.96
C ARG A 20 -15.15 -5.56 12.42
N LEU A 21 -14.90 -6.52 11.53
CA LEU A 21 -15.95 -7.36 10.97
C LEU A 21 -16.47 -8.42 11.97
N GLU A 22 -15.70 -8.78 13.01
CA GLU A 22 -16.16 -9.80 13.96
C GLU A 22 -17.28 -9.30 14.88
N ASN A 23 -17.28 -8.01 15.24
CA ASN A 23 -18.36 -7.39 16.03
C ASN A 23 -19.69 -7.25 15.27
N LEU A 24 -19.69 -7.44 13.95
CA LEU A 24 -20.90 -7.49 13.11
C LEU A 24 -21.34 -8.93 12.81
N LEU A 25 -20.52 -9.93 13.12
CA LEU A 25 -20.74 -11.34 12.78
C LEU A 25 -21.23 -12.20 13.96
N VAL A 26 -21.18 -11.69 15.20
CA VAL A 26 -21.74 -12.38 16.38
C VAL A 26 -22.79 -11.52 17.06
N GLY A 27 -24.00 -11.47 16.47
CA GLY A 27 -25.21 -11.21 17.25
C GLY A 27 -25.48 -12.40 18.19
N PRO A 28 -26.01 -12.20 19.40
CA PRO A 28 -26.24 -13.30 20.34
C PRO A 28 -27.42 -14.16 19.84
N VAL A 29 -27.12 -15.22 19.11
CA VAL A 29 -28.09 -16.27 18.83
C VAL A 29 -28.08 -17.23 20.02
N PHE A 30 -28.96 -16.95 20.98
CA PHE A 30 -29.41 -17.94 21.95
C PHE A 30 -30.15 -19.05 21.19
N ILE A 31 -29.50 -20.19 20.96
CA ILE A 31 -30.20 -21.46 20.70
C ILE A 31 -29.68 -22.49 21.68
N ASN A 32 -30.53 -22.73 22.67
CA ASN A 32 -30.48 -23.81 23.64
C ASN A 32 -31.00 -25.07 22.94
N LEU A 33 -30.20 -26.12 22.76
CA LEU A 33 -30.70 -27.48 22.50
C LEU A 33 -29.60 -28.55 22.75
N GLY A 34 -29.71 -29.22 23.89
CA GLY A 34 -29.81 -30.69 23.95
C GLY A 34 -28.58 -31.54 23.63
N ARG A 35 -27.96 -32.07 24.69
CA ARG A 35 -27.14 -33.30 24.68
C ARG A 35 -27.78 -34.42 23.83
N LYS A 36 -26.96 -35.14 23.06
CA LYS A 36 -26.92 -36.62 23.10
C LYS A 36 -25.56 -37.15 22.61
N SER A 37 -25.04 -38.04 23.43
CA SER A 37 -23.81 -38.83 23.33
C SER A 37 -23.87 -39.90 22.24
N GLY A 38 -22.72 -40.20 21.63
CA GLY A 38 -22.52 -41.38 20.80
C GLY A 38 -21.04 -41.62 20.51
N LEU A 39 -20.42 -42.48 21.32
CA LEU A 39 -19.07 -43.05 21.13
C LEU A 39 -19.05 -44.02 19.93
N ALA A 40 -17.97 -43.99 19.14
CA ALA A 40 -17.47 -45.17 18.44
C ALA A 40 -15.96 -45.04 18.14
N ASN A 41 -15.19 -45.95 18.75
CA ASN A 41 -13.80 -46.26 18.45
C ASN A 41 -13.67 -46.96 17.09
N TRP A 42 -12.63 -46.66 16.31
CA TRP A 42 -12.03 -47.59 15.34
C TRP A 42 -10.50 -47.42 15.34
N ASP A 43 -9.82 -48.50 15.72
CA ASP A 43 -8.38 -48.69 15.64
C ASP A 43 -8.00 -49.34 14.29
N SER A 44 -7.05 -48.69 13.60
CA SER A 44 -5.96 -49.26 12.76
C SER A 44 -6.33 -50.01 11.46
N PRO A 45 -5.34 -50.37 10.60
CA PRO A 45 -4.69 -49.47 9.63
C PRO A 45 -4.61 -50.10 8.22
N GLU A 46 -4.73 -49.37 7.10
CA GLU A 46 -4.09 -49.83 5.84
C GLU A 46 -4.17 -48.87 4.63
N VAL A 47 -3.05 -48.88 3.89
CA VAL A 47 -2.83 -48.56 2.46
C VAL A 47 -2.91 -47.09 2.00
N ILE A 48 -1.71 -46.53 1.80
CA ILE A 48 -1.44 -45.33 0.97
C ILE A 48 -1.47 -45.73 -0.52
N PRO A 49 -2.29 -45.09 -1.38
CA PRO A 49 -2.06 -45.12 -2.81
C PRO A 49 -1.13 -43.98 -3.23
N LYS A 50 -0.10 -44.31 -4.00
CA LYS A 50 0.75 -43.35 -4.73
C LYS A 50 -0.12 -42.49 -5.65
N LEU A 51 -0.13 -41.17 -5.45
CA LEU A 51 -0.61 -40.22 -6.46
C LEU A 51 0.51 -39.98 -7.48
N GLU A 52 0.33 -40.49 -8.69
CA GLU A 52 1.04 -40.01 -9.87
C GLU A 52 0.42 -38.69 -10.33
N SER A 53 1.24 -37.65 -10.49
CA SER A 53 0.85 -36.34 -10.98
C SER A 53 0.72 -36.34 -12.52
N PRO A 54 -0.37 -35.78 -13.09
CA PRO A 54 -0.51 -35.68 -14.54
C PRO A 54 0.33 -34.52 -15.11
N PRO A 55 0.76 -34.60 -16.39
CA PRO A 55 1.65 -33.61 -17.00
C PRO A 55 0.92 -32.29 -17.30
N LEU A 56 1.54 -31.18 -16.90
CA LEU A 56 1.14 -29.82 -17.21
C LEU A 56 1.17 -29.57 -18.74
N ARG A 57 -0.01 -29.39 -19.34
CA ARG A 57 -0.16 -28.86 -20.71
C ARG A 57 0.07 -27.35 -20.69
N ALA A 58 1.02 -26.88 -21.49
CA ALA A 58 1.24 -25.47 -21.76
C ALA A 58 0.01 -24.85 -22.47
N GLN A 59 -0.75 -24.02 -21.76
CA GLN A 59 -1.70 -23.08 -22.37
C GLN A 59 -0.94 -21.83 -22.84
N LYS A 60 -1.21 -21.41 -24.08
CA LYS A 60 -0.72 -20.15 -24.66
C LYS A 60 -1.28 -18.97 -23.85
N ARG A 61 -0.38 -18.16 -23.29
CA ARG A 61 -0.70 -16.95 -22.51
C ARG A 61 -1.17 -15.80 -23.41
N PRO A 62 -2.12 -14.96 -22.98
CA PRO A 62 -2.35 -13.65 -23.60
C PRO A 62 -1.24 -12.70 -23.15
N GLY A 63 -0.32 -12.38 -24.06
CA GLY A 63 0.72 -11.38 -23.81
C GLY A 63 0.17 -9.96 -23.87
N TYR A 64 0.74 -9.08 -23.06
CA TYR A 64 0.57 -7.63 -23.18
C TYR A 64 1.12 -7.11 -24.52
N PRO A 65 0.48 -6.15 -25.20
CA PRO A 65 1.03 -5.54 -26.39
C PRO A 65 2.23 -4.64 -26.03
N GLU A 66 3.36 -4.87 -26.71
CA GLU A 66 4.67 -4.22 -26.53
C GLU A 66 4.73 -2.69 -26.71
N LYS A 67 3.62 -2.00 -27.03
CA LYS A 67 3.62 -0.55 -27.26
C LYS A 67 2.31 0.11 -26.82
N TYR A 68 2.36 0.90 -25.76
CA TYR A 68 1.32 1.90 -25.47
C TYR A 68 1.41 3.02 -26.53
N SER A 69 0.59 2.89 -27.57
CA SER A 69 0.35 3.97 -28.54
C SER A 69 -0.69 4.95 -27.95
N PRO A 70 -0.55 6.28 -28.12
CA PRO A 70 -1.54 7.23 -27.65
C PRO A 70 -2.93 6.91 -28.25
N CYS A 71 -3.90 6.63 -27.39
CA CYS A 71 -5.27 6.31 -27.79
C CYS A 71 -5.98 7.59 -28.28
N ASN A 72 -5.87 7.88 -29.57
CA ASN A 72 -6.71 8.86 -30.26
C ASN A 72 -8.06 8.20 -30.61
N LYS A 73 -8.91 7.96 -29.62
CA LYS A 73 -10.33 7.70 -29.85
C LYS A 73 -11.10 9.00 -29.59
N THR A 74 -11.58 9.62 -30.66
CA THR A 74 -12.57 10.69 -30.58
C THR A 74 -13.89 10.10 -30.09
N VAL A 75 -14.29 10.48 -28.88
CA VAL A 75 -15.62 10.18 -28.34
C VAL A 75 -16.54 11.32 -28.75
N SER A 76 -17.30 11.11 -29.82
CA SER A 76 -18.54 11.85 -30.07
C SER A 76 -19.71 10.90 -29.78
N ASP A 77 -20.74 11.45 -29.13
CA ASP A 77 -22.07 10.91 -28.91
C ASP A 77 -22.25 9.95 -27.70
N LEU A 78 -22.39 10.55 -26.52
CA LEU A 78 -23.23 10.02 -25.44
C LEU A 78 -24.29 11.08 -25.11
N GLN A 79 -25.54 10.76 -25.43
CA GLN A 79 -26.70 11.65 -25.33
C GLN A 79 -27.08 11.94 -23.86
N ASP A 80 -27.64 13.13 -23.60
CA ASP A 80 -28.06 13.69 -22.30
C ASP A 80 -28.88 12.75 -21.37
N ARG A 81 -29.47 11.66 -21.89
CA ARG A 81 -30.19 10.67 -21.08
C ARG A 81 -29.29 9.86 -20.15
N ASP A 82 -28.06 9.55 -20.57
CA ASP A 82 -27.12 8.80 -19.72
C ASP A 82 -26.55 9.67 -18.60
N LEU A 83 -26.47 11.00 -18.80
CA LEU A 83 -26.05 11.95 -17.77
C LEU A 83 -27.08 12.08 -16.65
N LEU A 84 -28.38 12.09 -16.97
CA LEU A 84 -29.46 12.14 -15.97
C LEU A 84 -29.58 10.84 -15.17
N ALA A 85 -29.39 9.69 -15.82
CA ALA A 85 -29.34 8.38 -15.15
C ALA A 85 -28.08 8.23 -14.27
N LEU A 86 -26.94 8.74 -14.73
CA LEU A 86 -25.69 8.82 -13.97
C LEU A 86 -25.84 9.76 -12.77
N GLN A 87 -26.49 10.90 -12.93
CA GLN A 87 -26.74 11.87 -11.87
C GLN A 87 -27.68 11.29 -10.80
N SER A 88 -28.78 10.64 -11.19
CA SER A 88 -29.70 9.97 -10.26
C SER A 88 -29.03 8.83 -9.47
N ARG A 89 -28.10 8.10 -10.10
CA ARG A 89 -27.29 7.05 -9.45
C ARG A 89 -26.21 7.62 -8.53
N ILE A 90 -25.56 8.71 -8.92
CA ILE A 90 -24.61 9.44 -8.07
C ILE A 90 -25.33 9.99 -6.84
N GLU A 91 -26.53 10.55 -7.00
CA GLU A 91 -27.37 11.02 -5.88
C GLU A 91 -27.75 9.88 -4.93
N PHE A 92 -28.10 8.71 -5.46
CA PHE A 92 -28.36 7.51 -4.66
C PHE A 92 -27.12 7.02 -3.89
N LEU A 93 -25.95 6.99 -4.54
CA LEU A 93 -24.68 6.58 -3.92
C LEU A 93 -24.20 7.58 -2.85
N LEU A 94 -24.35 8.88 -3.10
CA LEU A 94 -24.02 9.93 -2.14
C LEU A 94 -24.99 9.96 -0.95
N LYS A 95 -26.26 9.61 -1.16
CA LYS A 95 -27.24 9.43 -0.08
C LYS A 95 -26.85 8.27 0.85
N ASN A 96 -26.53 7.11 0.29
CA ASN A 96 -26.07 5.96 1.08
C ASN A 96 -24.73 6.23 1.79
N PHE A 97 -23.84 7.02 1.18
CA PHE A 97 -22.60 7.47 1.80
C PHE A 97 -22.85 8.38 3.02
N ALA A 98 -23.82 9.30 2.94
CA ALA A 98 -24.21 10.15 4.06
C ALA A 98 -24.91 9.37 5.18
N ASP A 99 -25.78 8.42 4.83
CA ASP A 99 -26.52 7.59 5.79
C ASP A 99 -25.58 6.61 6.53
N GLY A 100 -24.49 6.16 5.89
CA GLY A 100 -23.46 5.30 6.47
C GLY A 100 -22.51 5.99 7.46
N CYS A 101 -22.43 7.32 7.48
CA CYS A 101 -21.59 8.10 8.42
C CYS A 101 -22.27 8.39 9.77
N SER A 102 -23.32 7.63 10.12
CA SER A 102 -24.15 7.85 11.32
C SER A 102 -23.49 7.35 12.61
N SER A 103 -22.46 8.07 13.08
CA SER A 103 -22.05 8.05 14.49
C SER A 103 -23.09 8.81 15.34
N PRO A 104 -23.38 8.41 16.60
CA PRO A 104 -24.41 9.05 17.44
C PRO A 104 -24.14 10.53 17.80
N HIS A 105 -23.03 11.11 17.33
CA HIS A 105 -22.73 12.55 17.43
C HIS A 105 -22.45 13.23 16.08
N ALA A 106 -22.82 12.64 14.95
CA ALA A 106 -22.69 13.29 13.65
C ALA A 106 -23.84 14.30 13.42
N PRO A 107 -23.54 15.52 12.92
CA PRO A 107 -24.57 16.51 12.61
C PRO A 107 -25.54 15.95 11.55
N THR A 108 -26.83 16.09 11.82
CA THR A 108 -27.90 15.67 10.91
C THR A 108 -27.82 16.49 9.63
N PHE A 109 -27.23 15.92 8.57
CA PHE A 109 -27.24 16.55 7.24
C PHE A 109 -28.64 16.40 6.64
N THR A 110 -29.46 17.44 6.82
CA THR A 110 -30.69 17.61 6.05
C THR A 110 -30.31 18.03 4.64
N TRP A 111 -30.59 17.16 3.66
CA TRP A 111 -30.43 17.50 2.25
C TRP A 111 -31.40 18.62 1.87
N ILE A 112 -30.88 19.84 1.77
CA ILE A 112 -31.59 20.94 1.13
C ILE A 112 -31.48 20.71 -0.39
N GLN A 113 -32.57 20.96 -1.12
CA GLN A 113 -32.74 20.77 -2.57
C GLN A 113 -31.75 21.56 -3.48
N THR A 114 -30.71 22.16 -2.91
CA THR A 114 -29.64 22.94 -3.56
C THR A 114 -28.33 22.14 -3.71
N GLY A 115 -28.42 20.82 -3.94
CA GLY A 115 -27.28 19.89 -4.03
C GLY A 115 -26.26 20.19 -5.15
N HIS A 116 -26.59 21.07 -6.09
CA HIS A 116 -25.70 21.49 -7.19
C HIS A 116 -24.45 22.26 -6.73
N GLY A 117 -24.32 22.61 -5.44
CA GLY A 117 -23.17 23.38 -4.91
C GLY A 117 -22.35 22.70 -3.82
N LEU A 118 -22.70 21.49 -3.34
CA LEU A 118 -22.06 20.90 -2.15
C LEU A 118 -20.70 20.25 -2.45
N VAL A 119 -20.49 19.76 -3.68
CA VAL A 119 -19.18 19.27 -4.13
C VAL A 119 -18.99 19.71 -5.56
N ASN A 120 -18.14 20.72 -5.78
CA ASN A 120 -17.73 21.11 -7.13
C ASN A 120 -16.78 20.04 -7.69
N VAL A 121 -17.33 18.98 -8.26
CA VAL A 121 -16.55 17.92 -8.90
C VAL A 121 -16.18 18.36 -10.31
N PRO A 122 -14.88 18.54 -10.61
CA PRO A 122 -14.47 19.03 -11.93
C PRO A 122 -14.71 17.98 -13.01
N SER A 123 -15.80 18.13 -13.78
CA SER A 123 -16.21 17.21 -14.86
C SER A 123 -15.08 16.90 -15.87
N LYS A 124 -14.26 17.90 -16.21
CA LYS A 124 -13.08 17.74 -17.07
C LYS A 124 -12.04 16.80 -16.45
N ALA A 125 -11.80 16.91 -15.14
CA ALA A 125 -10.87 16.04 -14.44
C ALA A 125 -11.42 14.61 -14.36
N VAL A 126 -12.71 14.45 -14.01
CA VAL A 126 -13.40 13.14 -14.00
C VAL A 126 -13.25 12.45 -15.36
N SER A 127 -13.51 13.16 -16.46
CA SER A 127 -13.42 12.58 -17.81
C SER A 127 -11.98 12.20 -18.16
N LYS A 128 -11.00 13.03 -17.80
CA LYS A 128 -9.57 12.74 -18.00
C LYS A 128 -9.11 11.52 -17.22
N PHE A 129 -9.48 11.41 -15.94
CA PHE A 129 -9.14 10.26 -15.11
C PHE A 129 -9.87 9.01 -15.61
N ALA A 130 -11.15 9.08 -15.97
CA ALA A 130 -11.87 7.94 -16.54
C ALA A 130 -11.22 7.42 -17.82
N GLN A 131 -10.76 8.32 -18.70
CA GLN A 131 -10.00 7.94 -19.90
C GLN A 131 -8.68 7.26 -19.53
N PHE A 132 -7.92 7.84 -18.58
CA PHE A 132 -6.68 7.23 -18.10
C PHE A 132 -6.90 5.83 -17.52
N TYR A 133 -7.86 5.67 -16.62
CA TYR A 133 -8.17 4.38 -15.99
C TYR A 133 -8.66 3.35 -17.01
N SER A 134 -9.42 3.75 -18.04
CA SER A 134 -9.85 2.83 -19.11
C SER A 134 -8.68 2.24 -19.94
N CYS A 135 -7.48 2.81 -19.83
CA CYS A 135 -6.28 2.26 -20.45
C CYS A 135 -5.54 1.28 -19.55
N LEU A 136 -5.89 1.18 -18.27
CA LEU A 136 -5.28 0.23 -17.35
C LEU A 136 -5.95 -1.15 -17.49
N PRO A 137 -5.18 -2.24 -17.56
CA PRO A 137 -5.70 -3.60 -17.73
C PRO A 137 -6.83 -3.98 -16.77
N LEU A 138 -6.70 -3.60 -15.50
CA LEU A 138 -7.69 -3.89 -14.46
C LEU A 138 -9.08 -3.28 -14.78
N PHE A 139 -9.10 -2.12 -15.44
CA PHE A 139 -10.32 -1.36 -15.71
C PHE A 139 -10.68 -1.29 -17.21
N ALA A 140 -9.93 -1.97 -18.08
CA ALA A 140 -10.07 -1.86 -19.53
C ALA A 140 -11.46 -2.26 -20.05
N ASN A 141 -12.14 -3.15 -19.32
CA ASN A 141 -13.48 -3.63 -19.66
C ASN A 141 -14.59 -2.90 -18.90
N GLU A 142 -14.27 -1.94 -18.04
CA GLU A 142 -15.28 -1.23 -17.26
C GLU A 142 -15.98 -0.16 -18.10
N PRO A 143 -17.33 -0.08 -18.03
CA PRO A 143 -18.06 0.91 -18.78
C PRO A 143 -17.75 2.32 -18.25
N SER A 144 -17.66 3.30 -19.17
CA SER A 144 -17.27 4.68 -18.83
C SER A 144 -18.09 5.31 -17.71
N TRP A 145 -19.40 5.00 -17.64
CA TRP A 145 -20.26 5.53 -16.59
C TRP A 145 -19.85 5.05 -15.19
N ARG A 146 -19.39 3.80 -15.05
CA ARG A 146 -18.97 3.24 -13.75
C ARG A 146 -17.69 3.92 -13.29
N LEU A 147 -16.69 4.02 -14.17
CA LEU A 147 -15.45 4.76 -13.90
C LEU A 147 -15.74 6.20 -13.47
N LYS A 148 -16.57 6.92 -14.22
CA LYS A 148 -16.97 8.31 -13.88
C LYS A 148 -17.67 8.38 -12.53
N SER A 149 -18.64 7.49 -12.25
CA SER A 149 -19.36 7.49 -10.97
C SER A 149 -18.45 7.23 -9.78
N SER A 150 -17.53 6.26 -9.89
CA SER A 150 -16.56 5.97 -8.83
C SER A 150 -15.64 7.15 -8.57
N LEU A 151 -15.15 7.81 -9.63
CA LEU A 151 -14.34 9.02 -9.50
C LEU A 151 -15.11 10.12 -8.77
N VAL A 152 -16.37 10.38 -9.13
CA VAL A 152 -17.22 11.36 -8.43
C VAL A 152 -17.32 11.04 -6.93
N VAL A 153 -17.49 9.76 -6.56
CA VAL A 153 -17.51 9.32 -5.16
C VAL A 153 -16.16 9.55 -4.46
N GLY A 154 -15.04 9.44 -5.19
CA GLY A 154 -13.69 9.68 -4.66
C GLY A 154 -13.32 11.16 -4.45
N PHE A 155 -13.87 12.09 -5.23
CA PHE A 155 -13.49 13.51 -5.16
C PHE A 155 -13.66 14.17 -3.77
N PRO A 156 -14.75 13.96 -3.02
CA PRO A 156 -14.93 14.54 -1.68
C PRO A 156 -13.84 14.17 -0.66
N TRP A 157 -13.12 13.07 -0.88
CA TRP A 157 -12.10 12.56 0.02
C TRP A 157 -10.75 13.27 -0.14
N ILE A 158 -10.48 13.80 -1.33
CA ILE A 158 -9.23 14.50 -1.64
C ILE A 158 -8.96 15.66 -0.66
N PRO A 159 -9.89 16.62 -0.45
CA PRO A 159 -9.66 17.70 0.52
C PRO A 159 -9.55 17.19 1.97
N ARG A 160 -10.22 16.08 2.32
CA ARG A 160 -10.11 15.47 3.65
C ARG A 160 -8.72 14.89 3.88
N LEU A 161 -8.17 14.14 2.93
CA LEU A 161 -6.80 13.64 3.00
C LEU A 161 -5.80 14.80 3.04
N ALA A 162 -6.01 15.80 2.19
CA ALA A 162 -5.16 16.98 2.14
C ALA A 162 -5.08 17.72 3.48
N ALA A 163 -6.16 17.72 4.28
CA ALA A 163 -6.19 18.33 5.61
C ALA A 163 -5.41 17.53 6.67
N ARG A 164 -5.26 16.21 6.50
CA ARG A 164 -4.57 15.30 7.44
C ARG A 164 -3.11 15.02 7.04
N ARG A 165 -2.71 15.42 5.83
CA ARG A 165 -1.42 15.02 5.23
C ARG A 165 -0.17 15.48 6.01
N LEU A 166 -0.27 16.47 6.89
CA LEU A 166 0.87 16.99 7.65
C LEU A 166 0.85 16.61 9.13
N ASP A 167 -0.11 15.79 9.56
CA ASP A 167 -0.32 15.48 10.97
C ASP A 167 0.86 14.70 11.59
N ILE A 168 1.46 13.80 10.81
CA ILE A 168 2.53 12.91 11.28
C ILE A 168 3.87 13.33 10.67
N PHE A 169 3.89 13.50 9.35
CA PHE A 169 5.06 13.82 8.55
C PHE A 169 5.03 15.29 8.12
N PRO A 170 5.79 16.18 8.78
CA PRO A 170 5.92 17.55 8.32
C PRO A 170 6.60 17.56 6.95
N ARG A 171 6.11 18.39 6.03
CA ARG A 171 6.72 18.59 4.72
C ARG A 171 7.29 20.00 4.61
N THR A 172 8.55 20.10 4.28
CA THR A 172 9.20 21.34 3.84
C THR A 172 9.86 21.09 2.49
N ASN A 173 9.82 22.07 1.58
CA ASN A 173 10.51 22.01 0.28
C ASN A 173 10.15 20.84 -0.66
N MET A 174 8.96 20.24 -0.51
CA MET A 174 8.51 19.14 -1.39
C MET A 174 7.59 19.60 -2.53
N GLN A 175 7.62 18.87 -3.65
CA GLN A 175 6.66 19.06 -4.75
C GLN A 175 5.24 18.61 -4.35
N GLU A 176 4.27 18.96 -5.21
CA GLU A 176 2.85 18.62 -5.04
C GLU A 176 2.64 17.10 -4.84
N ASP A 177 1.81 16.75 -3.85
CA ASP A 177 1.41 15.38 -3.52
C ASP A 177 0.51 14.78 -4.61
N LYS A 178 1.08 14.36 -5.74
CA LYS A 178 0.30 13.78 -6.85
C LYS A 178 -0.51 12.56 -6.41
N TYR A 179 0.02 11.75 -5.49
CA TYR A 179 -0.61 10.54 -4.98
C TYR A 179 -1.94 10.82 -4.24
N LEU A 180 -2.15 12.01 -3.66
CA LEU A 180 -3.40 12.36 -2.98
C LEU A 180 -4.62 12.35 -3.90
N GLN A 181 -4.43 12.56 -5.21
CA GLN A 181 -5.52 12.45 -6.18
C GLN A 181 -5.84 10.98 -6.50
N TYR A 182 -4.81 10.13 -6.62
CA TYR A 182 -4.96 8.72 -6.98
C TYR A 182 -5.51 7.86 -5.82
N LEU A 183 -5.22 8.25 -4.57
CA LEU A 183 -5.68 7.56 -3.37
C LEU A 183 -7.20 7.34 -3.36
N PRO A 184 -8.06 8.37 -3.26
CA PRO A 184 -9.50 8.13 -3.25
C PRO A 184 -10.03 7.47 -4.50
N GLN A 185 -9.42 7.77 -5.66
CA GLN A 185 -9.88 7.28 -6.95
C GLN A 185 -9.72 5.76 -7.06
N THR A 186 -8.54 5.23 -6.74
CA THR A 186 -8.26 3.78 -6.77
C THR A 186 -9.15 3.02 -5.79
N TRP A 187 -9.23 3.48 -4.54
CA TRP A 187 -10.08 2.86 -3.52
C TRP A 187 -11.56 2.84 -3.91
N THR A 188 -12.11 3.95 -4.41
CA THR A 188 -13.54 3.99 -4.80
C THR A 188 -13.86 3.23 -6.08
N MET A 189 -12.95 3.17 -7.05
CA MET A 189 -13.15 2.33 -8.25
C MET A 189 -13.05 0.85 -7.92
N CYS A 190 -12.03 0.42 -7.18
CA CYS A 190 -11.92 -0.98 -6.78
C CYS A 190 -13.07 -1.38 -5.86
N ASN A 191 -13.49 -0.53 -4.92
CA ASN A 191 -14.68 -0.82 -4.12
C ASN A 191 -15.94 -0.96 -4.99
N SER A 192 -16.11 -0.11 -6.00
CA SER A 192 -17.21 -0.24 -6.96
C SER A 192 -17.12 -1.53 -7.77
N LEU A 193 -15.93 -1.93 -8.25
CA LEU A 193 -15.69 -3.20 -8.96
C LEU A 193 -16.22 -4.39 -8.15
N HIS A 194 -15.98 -4.37 -6.84
CA HIS A 194 -16.34 -5.45 -5.91
C HIS A 194 -17.66 -5.21 -5.16
N GLU A 195 -18.60 -4.53 -5.81
CA GLU A 195 -19.98 -4.32 -5.32
C GLU A 195 -20.06 -3.66 -3.93
N GLY A 196 -19.13 -2.76 -3.61
CA GLY A 196 -19.10 -2.08 -2.31
C GLY A 196 -18.63 -3.00 -1.18
N ALA A 197 -17.58 -3.79 -1.43
CA ALA A 197 -16.97 -4.70 -0.46
C ALA A 197 -16.63 -4.03 0.89
N LEU A 198 -16.17 -2.76 0.85
CA LEU A 198 -15.82 -1.96 2.01
C LEU A 198 -16.86 -0.89 2.33
N GLU A 199 -17.11 -0.73 3.62
CA GLU A 199 -17.85 0.39 4.18
C GLU A 199 -17.06 1.71 4.08
N PRO A 200 -17.74 2.87 4.01
CA PRO A 200 -17.11 4.18 3.99
C PRO A 200 -16.02 4.38 5.05
N ASP A 201 -16.31 4.10 6.32
CA ASP A 201 -15.37 4.35 7.41
C ASP A 201 -14.11 3.49 7.29
N LEU A 202 -14.25 2.23 6.90
CA LEU A 202 -13.10 1.36 6.68
C LEU A 202 -12.29 1.82 5.46
N MET A 203 -12.96 2.22 4.37
CA MET A 203 -12.29 2.79 3.21
C MET A 203 -11.52 4.08 3.57
N TRP A 204 -12.03 4.89 4.50
CA TRP A 204 -11.31 6.06 5.03
C TRP A 204 -10.01 5.68 5.72
N GLU A 205 -10.07 4.73 6.65
CA GLU A 205 -8.89 4.27 7.38
C GLU A 205 -7.85 3.72 6.41
N MET A 206 -8.29 2.95 5.42
CA MET A 206 -7.40 2.43 4.39
C MET A 206 -6.76 3.53 3.52
N MET A 207 -7.50 4.59 3.17
CA MET A 207 -6.95 5.75 2.44
C MET A 207 -5.91 6.52 3.29
N ILE A 208 -6.17 6.71 4.59
CA ILE A 208 -5.24 7.37 5.51
C ILE A 208 -3.97 6.53 5.66
N ILE A 209 -4.10 5.24 5.87
CA ILE A 209 -2.97 4.31 5.94
C ILE A 209 -2.15 4.36 4.66
N ALA A 210 -2.80 4.27 3.49
CA ALA A 210 -2.12 4.35 2.21
C ALA A 210 -1.36 5.69 2.05
N MET A 211 -1.95 6.81 2.47
CA MET A 211 -1.29 8.13 2.51
C MET A 211 -0.06 8.12 3.43
N LEU A 212 -0.19 7.57 4.64
CA LEU A 212 0.93 7.50 5.58
C LEU A 212 2.06 6.61 5.07
N ASN A 213 1.75 5.55 4.31
CA ASN A 213 2.79 4.73 3.67
C ASN A 213 3.57 5.52 2.63
N TYR A 214 2.88 6.30 1.80
CA TYR A 214 3.52 7.23 0.85
C TYR A 214 4.49 8.18 1.57
N GLN A 215 4.07 8.70 2.71
CA GLN A 215 4.82 9.70 3.47
C GLN A 215 5.95 9.10 4.31
N ALA A 216 5.77 7.88 4.83
CA ALA A 216 6.79 7.17 5.58
C ALA A 216 7.97 6.81 4.68
N ASP A 217 7.69 6.25 3.50
CA ASP A 217 8.70 5.98 2.47
C ASP A 217 9.42 7.28 2.11
N GLU A 218 8.66 8.34 1.86
CA GLU A 218 9.21 9.63 1.51
C GLU A 218 10.13 10.21 2.60
N PHE A 219 9.72 10.11 3.87
CA PHE A 219 10.48 10.58 5.00
C PHE A 219 11.76 9.76 5.20
N LEU A 220 11.69 8.43 5.09
CA LEU A 220 12.84 7.56 5.28
C LEU A 220 13.91 7.82 4.21
N GLU A 221 13.51 8.21 3.00
CA GLU A 221 14.47 8.52 1.93
C GLU A 221 14.95 9.98 1.95
N ALA A 222 14.05 10.96 2.09
CA ALA A 222 14.48 12.38 2.10
C ALA A 222 15.20 12.79 3.38
N VAL A 223 14.90 12.15 4.50
CA VAL A 223 15.41 12.58 5.81
C VAL A 223 16.43 11.58 6.32
N VAL A 224 16.07 10.30 6.41
CA VAL A 224 16.97 9.31 7.02
C VAL A 224 18.15 8.97 6.08
N ASP A 225 17.89 8.62 4.82
CA ASP A 225 18.94 8.32 3.83
C ASP A 225 19.79 9.56 3.46
N GLU A 226 19.21 10.76 3.40
CA GLU A 226 19.97 11.95 2.97
C GLU A 226 20.72 12.66 4.12
N HIS A 227 20.16 12.66 5.34
CA HIS A 227 20.64 13.53 6.42
C HIS A 227 21.05 12.79 7.70
N MET A 228 20.74 11.50 7.82
CA MET A 228 20.99 10.72 9.05
C MET A 228 21.83 9.47 8.82
N MET A 229 22.58 9.39 7.72
CA MET A 229 23.41 8.23 7.37
C MET A 229 24.48 7.88 8.40
N ASP A 230 25.00 8.87 9.11
CA ASP A 230 25.96 8.68 10.21
C ASP A 230 25.29 8.27 11.53
N GLN A 231 23.96 8.32 11.58
CA GLN A 231 23.12 8.08 12.76
C GLN A 231 22.21 6.85 12.57
N LEU A 232 22.37 6.05 11.52
CA LEU A 232 21.48 4.91 11.24
C LEU A 232 21.38 3.92 12.41
N ASP A 233 22.49 3.66 13.13
CA ASP A 233 22.46 2.80 14.33
C ASP A 233 21.56 3.38 15.43
N ALA A 234 21.56 4.70 15.60
CA ALA A 234 20.67 5.38 16.54
C ALA A 234 19.20 5.31 16.08
N VAL A 235 18.94 5.43 14.77
CA VAL A 235 17.60 5.25 14.20
C VAL A 235 17.12 3.81 14.38
N ARG A 236 17.97 2.80 14.14
CA ARG A 236 17.65 1.37 14.37
C ARG A 236 17.29 1.14 15.84
N ALA A 237 18.13 1.59 16.76
CA ALA A 237 17.89 1.45 18.19
C ALA A 237 16.60 2.16 18.65
N LEU A 238 16.30 3.33 18.09
CA LEU A 238 15.04 4.03 18.34
C LEU A 238 13.84 3.20 17.89
N VAL A 239 13.86 2.69 16.65
CA VAL A 239 12.78 1.88 16.08
C VAL A 239 12.57 0.59 16.89
N GLU A 240 13.66 -0.09 17.27
CA GLU A 240 13.59 -1.26 18.14
C GLU A 240 12.95 -0.96 19.49
N ARG A 241 13.32 0.17 20.11
CA ARG A 241 12.73 0.64 21.37
C ARG A 241 11.24 0.97 21.24
N LEU A 242 10.85 1.69 20.19
CA LEU A 242 9.45 2.09 19.96
C LEU A 242 8.55 0.89 19.60
N CYS A 243 9.11 -0.10 18.91
CA CYS A 243 8.44 -1.35 18.58
C CYS A 243 8.77 -2.49 19.56
N ALA A 244 9.26 -2.20 20.77
CA ALA A 244 9.38 -3.21 21.81
C ALA A 244 7.99 -3.50 22.42
N ASP A 245 7.77 -4.75 22.84
CA ASP A 245 6.61 -5.08 23.66
C ASP A 245 6.80 -4.42 25.03
N ALA A 246 6.13 -3.30 25.26
CA ALA A 246 6.10 -2.69 26.57
C ALA A 246 5.39 -3.66 27.54
N ASN A 247 6.16 -4.34 28.37
CA ASN A 247 5.65 -5.01 29.57
C ASN A 247 5.22 -3.93 30.59
N GLY A 248 4.19 -3.15 30.26
CA GLY A 248 3.53 -2.23 31.18
C GLY A 248 4.13 -0.82 31.35
N GLU A 249 5.22 -0.46 30.65
CA GLU A 249 5.66 0.94 30.66
C GLU A 249 4.87 1.76 29.63
N SER A 250 4.18 2.79 30.11
CA SER A 250 3.43 3.73 29.29
C SER A 250 4.39 4.41 28.32
N LEU A 251 4.14 4.28 27.01
CA LEU A 251 4.89 4.94 25.94
C LEU A 251 4.95 6.49 26.06
N PHE A 252 4.26 7.05 27.06
CA PHE A 252 4.00 8.47 27.29
C PHE A 252 4.57 9.03 28.60
N SER A 253 5.38 8.31 29.38
CA SER A 253 5.85 8.81 30.69
C SER A 253 6.88 9.95 30.62
N ASP A 254 7.54 10.17 29.48
CA ASP A 254 8.79 10.95 29.46
C ASP A 254 8.70 12.32 28.75
N VAL A 255 7.50 12.88 28.52
CA VAL A 255 7.39 14.21 27.89
C VAL A 255 7.29 15.36 28.90
N ASP A 256 6.96 15.11 30.17
CA ASP A 256 6.89 16.17 31.18
C ASP A 256 8.19 16.26 32.00
N GLY A 257 9.20 16.87 31.38
CA GLY A 257 10.40 17.32 32.06
C GLY A 257 10.08 18.37 33.15
N ASN A 258 10.00 17.89 34.39
CA ASN A 258 10.39 18.56 35.65
C ASN A 258 10.46 20.11 35.65
N GLY A 259 9.30 20.75 35.66
CA GLY A 259 9.13 22.18 35.99
C GLY A 259 8.36 22.33 37.29
N ASN A 260 9.09 22.48 38.40
CA ASN A 260 8.52 22.71 39.73
C ASN A 260 7.83 24.09 39.76
N GLY A 261 6.50 24.14 39.60
CA GLY A 261 5.73 25.37 39.59
C GLY A 261 4.28 25.14 39.99
N ASN A 262 3.96 25.43 41.26
CA ASN A 262 2.60 25.44 41.78
C ASN A 262 1.70 26.39 40.96
N GLY A 263 0.71 25.84 40.29
CA GLY A 263 -0.27 26.60 39.52
C GLY A 263 -1.48 25.74 39.15
N GLU A 264 -2.45 25.74 40.06
CA GLU A 264 -3.77 25.12 39.92
C GLU A 264 -4.46 25.56 38.61
N THR A 265 -4.58 24.66 37.63
CA THR A 265 -5.59 24.76 36.56
C THR A 265 -6.04 23.38 36.08
N THR A 266 -7.36 23.21 36.04
CA THR A 266 -8.14 22.06 35.57
C THR A 266 -7.69 21.45 34.24
N PRO A 267 -7.73 20.11 34.08
CA PRO A 267 -7.37 19.47 32.82
C PRO A 267 -8.52 19.58 31.81
N LYS A 268 -8.34 20.42 30.79
CA LYS A 268 -9.06 20.29 29.52
C LYS A 268 -8.24 19.36 28.62
N SER A 269 -8.76 18.17 28.36
CA SER A 269 -8.25 17.28 27.32
C SER A 269 -8.52 17.89 25.95
N ASN A 270 -7.59 18.69 25.44
CA ASN A 270 -7.55 19.11 24.04
C ASN A 270 -6.21 18.66 23.46
N GLY A 271 -6.28 18.05 22.28
CA GLY A 271 -5.24 17.22 21.67
C GLY A 271 -3.81 17.74 21.80
N ILE A 272 -2.93 16.81 22.20
CA ILE A 272 -1.48 16.88 22.08
C ILE A 272 -1.16 16.94 20.59
N TYR A 273 -1.31 18.11 19.99
CA TYR A 273 -0.68 18.44 18.71
C TYR A 273 0.31 19.55 19.03
N GLU A 274 1.51 19.14 19.44
CA GLU A 274 2.65 20.05 19.47
C GLU A 274 2.77 20.75 18.11
N LYS A 275 3.07 22.06 18.15
CA LYS A 275 3.25 22.87 16.94
C LYS A 275 4.20 22.16 15.97
N PRO A 276 3.96 22.23 14.65
CA PRO A 276 4.88 21.66 13.66
C PRO A 276 6.28 22.24 13.89
N VAL A 277 7.26 21.35 14.09
CA VAL A 277 8.67 21.70 14.24
C VAL A 277 9.08 22.45 12.98
N SER A 278 9.30 23.76 13.10
CA SER A 278 9.79 24.59 12.01
C SER A 278 11.26 24.28 11.80
N LEU A 279 11.61 23.66 10.68
CA LEU A 279 13.00 23.50 10.24
C LEU A 279 13.55 24.89 9.88
N ASN A 280 14.17 25.56 10.85
CA ASN A 280 14.86 26.84 10.64
C ASN A 280 16.21 26.60 9.94
N GLY A 281 16.20 26.04 8.73
CA GLY A 281 17.42 25.90 7.91
C GLY A 281 18.49 24.93 8.42
N ASP A 282 18.33 24.34 9.61
CA ASP A 282 19.22 23.30 10.13
C ASP A 282 18.97 21.96 9.44
N VAL A 283 20.05 21.23 9.16
CA VAL A 283 20.01 19.89 8.55
C VAL A 283 19.24 18.95 9.49
N PRO A 284 18.21 18.23 9.01
CA PRO A 284 17.45 17.30 9.84
C PRO A 284 18.34 16.22 10.48
N GLY A 285 18.43 16.21 11.81
CA GLY A 285 19.11 15.16 12.59
C GLY A 285 18.13 14.33 13.43
N MET A 286 18.65 13.57 14.40
CA MET A 286 17.81 12.78 15.33
C MET A 286 16.76 13.61 16.08
N ASP A 287 17.06 14.86 16.44
CA ASP A 287 16.11 15.77 17.10
C ASP A 287 14.84 16.04 16.26
N TYR A 288 14.98 15.94 14.93
CA TYR A 288 13.85 16.00 14.00
C TYR A 288 13.26 14.62 13.72
N GLY A 289 14.12 13.61 13.52
CA GLY A 289 13.70 12.29 13.09
C GLY A 289 12.93 11.51 14.16
N GLU A 290 13.36 11.61 15.42
CA GLU A 290 12.76 10.86 16.53
C GLU A 290 11.28 11.21 16.75
N PRO A 291 10.88 12.50 16.88
CA PRO A 291 9.48 12.85 17.07
C PRO A 291 8.57 12.37 15.92
N VAL A 292 9.06 12.39 14.68
CA VAL A 292 8.28 11.96 13.51
C VAL A 292 8.08 10.44 13.52
N LEU A 293 9.14 9.66 13.72
CA LEU A 293 9.05 8.20 13.82
C LEU A 293 8.19 7.77 15.01
N ARG A 294 8.33 8.43 16.16
CA ARG A 294 7.49 8.20 17.35
C ARG A 294 6.03 8.45 17.05
N ARG A 295 5.67 9.57 16.39
CA ARG A 295 4.28 9.85 16.00
C ARG A 295 3.74 8.80 15.03
N PHE A 296 4.50 8.43 14.02
CA PHE A 296 4.07 7.42 13.04
C PHE A 296 3.82 6.05 13.70
N ILE A 297 4.80 5.55 14.46
CA ILE A 297 4.69 4.25 15.13
C ILE A 297 3.56 4.26 16.15
N THR A 298 3.46 5.33 16.95
CA THR A 298 2.37 5.46 17.94
C THR A 298 1.01 5.49 17.24
N TYR A 299 0.85 6.26 16.16
CA TYR A 299 -0.41 6.34 15.43
C TYR A 299 -0.89 4.96 14.95
N ILE A 300 0.01 4.15 14.39
CA ILE A 300 -0.33 2.80 13.92
C ILE A 300 -0.63 1.85 15.08
N LEU A 301 0.23 1.79 16.10
CA LEU A 301 0.10 0.84 17.20
C LEU A 301 -1.01 1.17 18.19
N THR A 302 -1.40 2.45 18.28
CA THR A 302 -2.51 2.91 19.14
C THR A 302 -3.82 3.09 18.39
N HIS A 303 -3.86 2.74 17.10
CA HIS A 303 -5.11 2.78 16.35
C HIS A 303 -6.17 1.89 17.02
N PRO A 304 -7.45 2.33 17.13
CA PRO A 304 -8.47 1.56 17.82
C PRO A 304 -8.57 0.10 17.34
N ALA A 305 -8.52 -0.16 16.03
CA ALA A 305 -8.55 -1.53 15.53
C ALA A 305 -7.36 -2.37 16.03
N ALA A 306 -6.14 -1.81 16.06
CA ALA A 306 -4.96 -2.51 16.55
C ALA A 306 -5.07 -2.83 18.05
N ILE A 307 -5.51 -1.88 18.87
CA ILE A 307 -5.67 -2.06 20.33
C ILE A 307 -6.72 -3.14 20.64
N HIS A 308 -7.82 -3.19 19.88
CA HIS A 308 -8.89 -4.16 20.11
C HIS A 308 -8.60 -5.56 19.55
N SER A 309 -7.59 -5.71 18.68
CA SER A 309 -7.21 -7.01 18.12
C SER A 309 -6.56 -7.95 19.13
N PRO A 310 -6.56 -9.27 18.88
CA PRO A 310 -5.91 -10.24 19.77
C PRO A 310 -4.42 -9.92 20.02
N PRO A 311 -3.86 -10.24 21.20
CA PRO A 311 -2.45 -9.97 21.52
C PRO A 311 -1.44 -10.59 20.54
N SER A 312 -1.81 -11.68 19.86
CA SER A 312 -0.99 -12.27 18.80
C SER A 312 -0.93 -11.39 17.54
N VAL A 313 -2.04 -10.75 17.17
CA VAL A 313 -2.14 -9.83 16.04
C VAL A 313 -1.40 -8.53 16.36
N GLN A 314 -1.55 -7.99 17.57
CA GLN A 314 -0.81 -6.81 18.03
C GLN A 314 0.71 -7.00 17.96
N ARG A 315 1.21 -8.13 18.48
CA ARG A 315 2.65 -8.48 18.40
C ARG A 315 3.13 -8.65 16.97
N THR A 316 2.29 -9.24 16.11
CA THR A 316 2.59 -9.37 14.68
C THR A 316 2.70 -7.99 14.06
N LEU A 317 1.69 -7.13 14.19
CA LEU A 317 1.70 -5.76 13.67
C LEU A 317 2.94 -4.96 14.12
N ARG A 318 3.30 -5.03 15.41
CA ARG A 318 4.50 -4.39 15.96
C ARG A 318 5.78 -4.89 15.29
N ARG A 319 5.93 -6.21 15.15
CA ARG A 319 7.08 -6.81 14.46
C ARG A 319 7.13 -6.37 12.99
N GLU A 320 6.01 -6.45 12.30
CA GLU A 320 5.90 -6.10 10.88
C GLU A 320 6.16 -4.61 10.61
N LEU A 321 5.71 -3.71 11.49
CA LEU A 321 6.02 -2.28 11.43
C LEU A 321 7.49 -1.98 11.74
N LYS A 322 8.10 -2.73 12.66
CA LYS A 322 9.55 -2.66 12.92
C LYS A 322 10.32 -3.10 11.68
N ASP A 323 9.99 -4.26 11.13
CA ASP A 323 10.66 -4.85 9.98
C ASP A 323 10.54 -3.94 8.75
N PHE A 324 9.39 -3.27 8.55
CA PHE A 324 9.19 -2.23 7.53
C PHE A 324 10.24 -1.12 7.59
N ILE A 325 10.40 -0.49 8.77
CA ILE A 325 11.29 0.67 8.92
C ILE A 325 12.76 0.21 8.84
N LEU A 326 13.10 -0.93 9.46
CA LEU A 326 14.45 -1.50 9.38
C LEU A 326 14.83 -1.91 7.95
N ALA A 327 13.86 -2.34 7.14
CA ALA A 327 14.08 -2.63 5.72
C ALA A 327 14.46 -1.37 4.94
N HIS A 328 13.88 -0.20 5.25
CA HIS A 328 14.27 1.09 4.64
C HIS A 328 15.66 1.53 5.07
N ILE A 329 16.03 1.34 6.34
CA ILE A 329 17.38 1.67 6.82
C ILE A 329 18.42 0.79 6.10
N THR A 330 18.16 -0.51 5.98
CA THR A 330 19.04 -1.42 5.23
C THR A 330 19.08 -1.06 3.74
N HIS A 331 17.99 -0.50 3.20
CA HIS A 331 17.97 0.04 1.85
C HIS A 331 18.85 1.26 1.66
N ALA A 332 18.80 2.23 2.59
CA ALA A 332 19.69 3.38 2.60
C ALA A 332 21.16 2.95 2.65
N GLU A 333 21.52 1.96 3.48
CA GLU A 333 22.87 1.40 3.53
C GLU A 333 23.31 0.78 2.20
N ASP A 334 22.45 -0.01 1.56
CA ASP A 334 22.76 -0.58 0.24
C ASP A 334 22.90 0.51 -0.82
N ASN A 335 22.05 1.54 -0.76
CA ASN A 335 22.10 2.68 -1.65
C ASN A 335 23.45 3.41 -1.49
N ALA A 336 23.89 3.66 -0.26
CA ALA A 336 25.18 4.25 0.04
C ALA A 336 26.36 3.37 -0.42
N ARG A 337 26.28 2.04 -0.26
CA ARG A 337 27.28 1.10 -0.79
C ARG A 337 27.34 1.17 -2.31
N PHE A 338 26.18 1.18 -2.98
CA PHE A 338 26.10 1.33 -4.43
C PHE A 338 26.70 2.68 -4.88
N LEU A 339 26.41 3.78 -4.19
CA LEU A 339 26.98 5.10 -4.47
C LEU A 339 28.50 5.19 -4.25
N SER A 340 29.04 4.39 -3.31
CA SER A 340 30.47 4.34 -3.02
C SER A 340 31.28 3.65 -4.13
N GLN A 341 30.61 2.88 -4.99
CA GLN A 341 31.26 2.17 -6.10
C GLN A 341 31.52 3.13 -7.28
N SER A 342 32.50 2.81 -8.13
CA SER A 342 32.73 3.58 -9.35
C SER A 342 31.60 3.35 -10.35
N ILE A 343 30.66 4.30 -10.44
CA ILE A 343 29.53 4.27 -11.37
C ILE A 343 29.99 4.84 -12.72
N ALA A 344 29.95 4.01 -13.77
CA ALA A 344 30.28 4.40 -15.13
C ALA A 344 29.37 5.54 -15.62
N ALA A 345 29.88 6.38 -16.53
CA ALA A 345 29.16 7.55 -17.02
C ALA A 345 27.87 7.20 -17.79
N ASP A 346 27.80 6.01 -18.38
CA ASP A 346 26.61 5.45 -19.04
C ASP A 346 25.60 4.86 -18.05
N ARG A 347 25.97 4.78 -16.76
CA ARG A 347 25.13 4.39 -15.62
C ARG A 347 24.50 3.01 -15.79
N THR A 348 25.16 2.11 -16.52
CA THR A 348 24.82 0.68 -16.63
C THR A 348 25.61 -0.16 -15.64
N THR A 349 25.98 0.43 -14.49
CA THR A 349 26.88 -0.21 -13.53
C THR A 349 26.10 -1.20 -12.68
N GLN A 350 26.47 -2.48 -12.78
CA GLN A 350 26.01 -3.54 -11.90
C GLN A 350 26.39 -3.22 -10.45
N PHE A 351 25.51 -3.52 -9.50
CA PHE A 351 25.82 -3.44 -8.07
C PHE A 351 26.81 -4.56 -7.71
N ALA A 352 28.07 -4.19 -7.49
CA ALA A 352 29.16 -5.17 -7.43
C ALA A 352 29.24 -5.91 -6.08
N THR A 353 28.80 -5.27 -4.99
CA THR A 353 28.91 -5.79 -3.62
C THR A 353 27.57 -5.69 -2.88
N PRO A 354 26.49 -6.30 -3.38
CA PRO A 354 25.23 -6.32 -2.66
C PRO A 354 25.37 -7.15 -1.38
N CYS A 355 24.65 -6.77 -0.32
CA CYS A 355 24.65 -7.53 0.95
C CYS A 355 24.09 -8.95 0.80
N SER A 356 23.23 -9.15 -0.18
CA SER A 356 22.56 -10.41 -0.47
C SER A 356 22.16 -10.47 -1.95
N TYR A 357 21.84 -11.67 -2.42
CA TYR A 357 21.26 -11.87 -3.75
C TYR A 357 19.91 -11.16 -3.87
N TYR A 358 19.52 -10.78 -5.09
CA TYR A 358 18.28 -10.05 -5.40
C TYR A 358 17.05 -10.62 -4.69
N TYR A 359 16.88 -11.94 -4.73
CA TYR A 359 15.71 -12.59 -4.15
C TYR A 359 15.69 -12.49 -2.62
N SER A 360 16.84 -12.68 -1.96
CA SER A 360 16.95 -12.47 -0.51
C SER A 360 16.75 -11.01 -0.14
N TRP A 361 17.32 -10.09 -0.93
CA TRP A 361 17.14 -8.65 -0.76
C TRP A 361 15.66 -8.23 -0.86
N LEU A 362 14.90 -8.83 -1.79
CA LEU A 362 13.47 -8.62 -1.90
C LEU A 362 12.69 -9.22 -0.72
N LEU A 363 12.95 -10.49 -0.38
CA LEU A 363 12.17 -11.23 0.61
C LEU A 363 12.42 -10.78 2.05
N ASP A 364 13.66 -10.47 2.41
CA ASP A 364 14.01 -10.01 3.77
C ASP A 364 13.38 -8.65 4.10
N ARG A 365 12.87 -7.97 3.08
CA ARG A 365 12.22 -6.65 3.16
C ARG A 365 10.72 -6.72 3.01
N GLN A 366 10.17 -7.94 2.94
CA GLN A 366 8.74 -8.14 2.86
C GLN A 366 8.10 -8.21 4.22
N ILE A 367 7.10 -7.37 4.38
CA ILE A 367 6.24 -7.40 5.55
C ILE A 367 5.27 -8.55 5.38
N ARG A 368 5.24 -9.45 6.36
CA ARG A 368 4.31 -10.57 6.42
C ARG A 368 2.93 -10.08 6.85
N TRP A 369 1.90 -10.76 6.36
CA TRP A 369 0.53 -10.49 6.73
C TRP A 369 0.29 -10.69 8.22
N ALA A 370 -0.28 -9.67 8.86
CA ALA A 370 -0.88 -9.78 10.18
C ALA A 370 -2.41 -9.79 10.01
N GLY A 371 -3.11 -10.74 10.62
CA GLY A 371 -4.47 -10.45 11.05
C GLY A 371 -5.65 -10.91 10.17
N ILE A 372 -5.57 -12.07 9.51
CA ILE A 372 -6.81 -12.87 9.40
C ILE A 372 -6.89 -13.67 10.69
N GLN A 373 -7.82 -13.30 11.56
CA GLN A 373 -8.36 -14.27 12.49
C GLN A 373 -9.04 -15.35 11.67
N GLY A 374 -8.53 -16.57 11.74
CA GLY A 374 -8.98 -17.64 10.88
C GLY A 374 -8.29 -18.95 11.20
N SER A 375 -8.80 -19.99 10.56
CA SER A 375 -8.19 -21.31 10.55
C SER A 375 -6.75 -21.25 10.02
N PRO A 376 -5.87 -22.22 10.40
CA PRO A 376 -4.51 -22.25 9.87
C PRO A 376 -4.40 -22.17 8.33
N PRO A 377 -5.28 -22.83 7.54
CA PRO A 377 -5.29 -22.66 6.08
C PRO A 377 -5.59 -21.24 5.60
N GLU A 378 -6.57 -20.56 6.21
CA GLU A 378 -6.91 -19.16 5.86
C GLU A 378 -5.73 -18.24 6.10
N ARG A 379 -5.06 -18.39 7.25
CA ARG A 379 -3.88 -17.59 7.60
C ARG A 379 -2.73 -17.84 6.65
N TYR A 380 -2.46 -19.11 6.35
CA TYR A 380 -1.37 -19.49 5.46
C TYR A 380 -1.58 -18.95 4.04
N LEU A 381 -2.77 -19.11 3.47
CA LEU A 381 -3.10 -18.63 2.13
C LEU A 381 -3.13 -17.11 2.04
N ALA A 382 -3.61 -16.42 3.08
CA ALA A 382 -3.56 -14.96 3.13
C ALA A 382 -2.13 -14.43 3.23
N GLU A 383 -1.27 -15.06 4.02
CA GLU A 383 0.15 -14.71 4.07
C GLU A 383 0.84 -14.96 2.71
N ASP A 384 0.51 -16.07 2.06
CA ASP A 384 1.03 -16.40 0.72
C ASP A 384 0.65 -15.35 -0.33
N MET A 385 -0.64 -15.00 -0.39
CA MET A 385 -1.15 -13.93 -1.24
C MET A 385 -0.42 -12.60 -1.00
N CYS A 386 -0.26 -12.21 0.27
CA CYS A 386 0.31 -10.91 0.61
C CYS A 386 1.80 -10.82 0.34
N ARG A 387 2.54 -11.92 0.53
CA ARG A 387 3.95 -12.01 0.15
C ARG A 387 4.12 -11.72 -1.33
N HIS A 388 3.40 -12.46 -2.18
CA HIS A 388 3.43 -12.24 -3.62
C HIS A 388 2.98 -10.84 -4.03
N LEU A 389 1.93 -10.31 -3.38
CA LEU A 389 1.45 -8.95 -3.64
C LEU A 389 2.52 -7.89 -3.31
N ALA A 390 3.19 -8.03 -2.16
CA ALA A 390 4.26 -7.16 -1.75
C ALA A 390 5.47 -7.24 -2.70
N THR A 391 5.88 -8.45 -3.11
CA THR A 391 6.95 -8.64 -4.11
C THR A 391 6.62 -7.92 -5.40
N MET A 392 5.42 -8.16 -5.96
CA MET A 392 5.03 -7.58 -7.24
C MET A 392 5.00 -6.05 -7.15
N CYS A 393 4.55 -5.47 -6.03
CA CYS A 393 4.53 -4.03 -5.85
C CYS A 393 5.91 -3.41 -5.90
N ARG A 394 6.87 -4.04 -5.21
CA ARG A 394 8.26 -3.59 -5.24
C ARG A 394 8.80 -3.63 -6.66
N GLN A 395 8.52 -4.69 -7.40
CA GLN A 395 8.99 -4.88 -8.77
C GLN A 395 8.35 -3.90 -9.76
N TYR A 396 7.03 -3.64 -9.67
CA TYR A 396 6.39 -2.62 -10.49
C TYR A 396 6.90 -1.22 -10.18
N ASN A 397 7.16 -0.93 -8.91
CA ASN A 397 7.75 0.35 -8.52
C ASN A 397 9.14 0.52 -9.13
N ASP A 398 10.01 -0.48 -8.94
CA ASP A 398 11.36 -0.48 -9.50
C ASP A 398 11.33 -0.41 -11.02
N TYR A 399 10.37 -1.08 -11.69
CA TYR A 399 10.19 -1.00 -13.14
C TYR A 399 9.82 0.41 -13.61
N GLY A 400 8.83 1.02 -12.95
CA GLY A 400 8.37 2.38 -13.27
C GLY A 400 9.43 3.45 -12.98
N SER A 401 10.38 3.15 -12.09
CA SER A 401 11.38 4.09 -11.61
C SER A 401 12.76 3.98 -12.26
N ILE A 402 13.07 2.94 -13.04
CA ILE A 402 14.41 2.69 -13.65
C ILE A 402 15.11 3.95 -14.18
N VAL A 403 14.41 4.77 -14.96
CA VAL A 403 14.99 5.97 -15.59
C VAL A 403 15.30 7.04 -14.54
N ARG A 404 14.41 7.21 -13.56
CA ARG A 404 14.58 8.14 -12.45
C ARG A 404 15.69 7.69 -11.53
N ASP A 405 15.68 6.44 -11.09
CA ASP A 405 16.65 5.91 -10.13
C ASP A 405 18.06 5.95 -10.73
N ARG A 406 18.20 5.69 -12.03
CA ARG A 406 19.46 5.92 -12.75
C ARG A 406 19.87 7.39 -12.76
N ALA A 407 18.91 8.31 -12.94
CA ALA A 407 19.18 9.74 -12.94
C ALA A 407 19.69 10.22 -11.56
N GLU A 408 19.09 9.69 -10.50
CA GLU A 408 19.31 10.03 -9.10
C GLU A 408 20.42 9.19 -8.43
N LYS A 409 20.89 8.14 -9.12
CA LYS A 409 21.85 7.13 -8.66
C LYS A 409 21.34 6.27 -7.50
N ASN A 410 20.02 6.09 -7.42
CA ASN A 410 19.41 5.22 -6.44
C ASN A 410 19.53 3.75 -6.87
N LEU A 411 19.61 2.87 -5.87
CA LEU A 411 19.61 1.43 -6.09
C LEU A 411 18.30 1.00 -6.79
N ASN A 412 18.33 0.05 -7.72
CA ASN A 412 17.12 -0.46 -8.38
C ASN A 412 17.25 -1.99 -8.59
N SER A 413 16.13 -2.71 -8.66
CA SER A 413 16.13 -4.16 -8.98
C SER A 413 17.02 -4.51 -10.18
N VAL A 414 16.98 -3.72 -11.26
CA VAL A 414 17.65 -4.09 -12.53
C VAL A 414 19.18 -4.02 -12.52
N ILE A 415 19.78 -3.45 -11.49
CA ILE A 415 21.24 -3.36 -11.37
C ILE A 415 21.85 -4.46 -10.52
N PHE A 416 21.02 -5.35 -9.97
CA PHE A 416 21.50 -6.55 -9.29
C PHE A 416 22.18 -7.51 -10.29
N PRO A 417 23.23 -8.25 -9.85
CA PRO A 417 23.96 -9.19 -10.69
C PRO A 417 23.10 -10.19 -11.47
N GLU A 418 22.00 -10.65 -10.88
CA GLU A 418 21.08 -11.64 -11.44
C GLU A 418 20.37 -11.15 -12.71
N PHE A 419 20.26 -9.83 -12.89
CA PHE A 419 19.71 -9.23 -14.11
C PHE A 419 20.80 -8.95 -15.16
N CYS A 420 22.07 -8.96 -14.77
CA CYS A 420 23.20 -8.69 -15.64
C CYS A 420 23.70 -10.00 -16.26
N GLU A 421 23.55 -10.19 -17.57
CA GLU A 421 24.05 -11.40 -18.23
C GLU A 421 25.59 -11.51 -18.15
N GLU A 422 26.06 -12.66 -17.70
CA GLU A 422 27.44 -13.13 -17.90
C GLU A 422 27.66 -13.38 -19.41
N GLY A 423 28.04 -12.36 -20.18
CA GLY A 423 28.31 -12.56 -21.61
C GLY A 423 28.31 -11.32 -22.48
N ALA A 424 27.96 -10.16 -21.96
CA ALA A 424 28.27 -8.90 -22.63
C ALA A 424 29.78 -8.62 -22.51
N GLU A 425 30.59 -9.41 -23.23
CA GLU A 425 31.99 -9.09 -23.46
C GLU A 425 32.08 -7.63 -23.87
N LYS A 426 32.82 -6.86 -23.07
CA LYS A 426 33.09 -5.43 -23.25
C LYS A 426 33.80 -5.20 -24.57
N LYS A 427 33.09 -5.25 -25.70
CA LYS A 427 33.57 -4.63 -26.93
C LYS A 427 33.47 -3.12 -26.71
N ALA A 428 34.62 -2.54 -26.34
CA ALA A 428 34.81 -1.10 -26.21
C ALA A 428 34.30 -0.42 -27.49
N GLY A 429 33.23 0.38 -27.37
CA GLY A 429 32.53 1.01 -28.49
C GLY A 429 31.04 0.67 -28.61
N ALA A 430 30.35 0.39 -27.49
CA ALA A 430 28.91 0.14 -27.50
C ALA A 430 28.15 1.37 -28.04
N ASN A 431 27.59 1.26 -29.25
CA ASN A 431 26.69 2.26 -29.83
C ASN A 431 25.47 2.49 -28.92
N LEU A 432 24.86 3.68 -28.96
CA LEU A 432 23.60 3.99 -28.23
C LEU A 432 22.48 2.95 -28.44
N LYS A 433 22.43 2.33 -29.62
CA LYS A 433 21.49 1.23 -29.94
C LYS A 433 21.69 -0.01 -29.06
N THR A 434 22.91 -0.25 -28.58
CA THR A 434 23.23 -1.35 -27.68
C THR A 434 22.73 -1.06 -26.26
N VAL A 435 22.89 0.18 -25.76
CA VAL A 435 22.42 0.58 -24.43
C VAL A 435 20.90 0.49 -24.31
N ALA A 436 20.17 1.02 -25.30
CA ALA A 436 18.71 0.94 -25.32
C ALA A 436 18.20 -0.51 -25.35
N ARG A 437 18.89 -1.40 -26.09
CA ARG A 437 18.55 -2.82 -26.15
C ARG A 437 18.81 -3.55 -24.83
N VAL A 438 19.92 -3.24 -24.16
CA VAL A 438 20.25 -3.79 -22.84
C VAL A 438 19.21 -3.33 -21.82
N GLU A 439 18.88 -2.03 -21.80
CA GLU A 439 17.84 -1.51 -20.90
C GLU A 439 16.49 -2.15 -21.14
N GLN A 440 16.07 -2.29 -22.41
CA GLN A 440 14.81 -2.94 -22.73
C GLN A 440 14.80 -4.39 -22.22
N LYS A 441 15.90 -5.13 -22.39
CA LYS A 441 16.02 -6.50 -21.88
C LYS A 441 15.93 -6.57 -20.35
N LEU A 442 16.59 -5.64 -19.64
CA LEU A 442 16.49 -5.55 -18.18
C LEU A 442 15.06 -5.26 -17.72
N LYS A 443 14.38 -4.35 -18.42
CA LYS A 443 12.94 -4.05 -18.24
C LYS A 443 12.08 -5.28 -18.47
N ASP A 444 12.31 -6.00 -19.56
CA ASP A 444 11.54 -7.19 -19.92
C ASP A 444 11.73 -8.29 -18.87
N ASN A 445 12.96 -8.49 -18.38
CA ASN A 445 13.25 -9.45 -17.30
C ASN A 445 12.55 -9.07 -16.00
N LEU A 446 12.64 -7.80 -15.56
CA LEU A 446 11.97 -7.36 -14.33
C LEU A 446 10.44 -7.46 -14.44
N MET A 447 9.87 -7.07 -15.58
CA MET A 447 8.44 -7.21 -15.84
C MET A 447 8.00 -8.68 -15.86
N TRP A 448 8.82 -9.57 -16.40
CA TRP A 448 8.54 -11.00 -16.38
C TRP A 448 8.43 -11.55 -14.95
N VAL A 449 9.36 -11.17 -14.06
CA VAL A 449 9.29 -11.59 -12.64
C VAL A 449 8.08 -10.95 -11.94
N ALA A 450 7.78 -9.67 -12.22
CA ALA A 450 6.61 -8.98 -11.67
C ALA A 450 5.29 -9.67 -12.04
N GLU A 451 5.11 -10.06 -13.30
CA GLU A 451 3.91 -10.78 -13.74
C GLU A 451 3.86 -12.21 -13.18
N TYR A 452 5.01 -12.87 -12.95
CA TYR A 452 5.06 -14.15 -12.25
C TYR A 452 4.55 -14.02 -10.80
N GLU A 453 5.01 -13.02 -10.06
CA GLU A 453 4.52 -12.73 -8.70
C GLU A 453 3.02 -12.38 -8.69
N ARG A 454 2.55 -11.66 -9.71
CA ARG A 454 1.12 -11.37 -9.90
C ARG A 454 0.30 -12.65 -10.15
N GLU A 455 0.78 -13.56 -10.99
CA GLU A 455 0.16 -14.88 -11.22
C GLU A 455 0.08 -15.70 -9.92
N CYS A 456 1.15 -15.70 -9.12
CA CYS A 456 1.19 -16.36 -7.81
C CYS A 456 0.21 -15.72 -6.82
N CYS A 457 0.15 -14.39 -6.75
CA CYS A 457 -0.79 -13.66 -5.89
C CYS A 457 -2.25 -13.99 -6.24
N VAL A 458 -2.61 -13.95 -7.52
CA VAL A 458 -3.97 -14.28 -7.98
C VAL A 458 -4.32 -15.74 -7.69
N THR A 459 -3.35 -16.65 -7.85
CA THR A 459 -3.52 -18.07 -7.51
C THR A 459 -3.76 -18.26 -6.02
N ALA A 460 -2.94 -17.67 -5.16
CA ALA A 460 -3.09 -17.74 -3.71
C ALA A 460 -4.42 -17.16 -3.24
N LEU A 461 -4.85 -16.02 -3.81
CA LEU A 461 -6.16 -15.44 -3.52
C LEU A 461 -7.31 -16.35 -4.00
N GLY A 462 -7.21 -16.94 -5.19
CA GLY A 462 -8.19 -17.90 -5.67
C GLY A 462 -8.31 -19.11 -4.74
N ARG A 463 -7.20 -19.59 -4.17
CA ARG A 463 -7.22 -20.65 -3.16
C ARG A 463 -7.83 -20.17 -1.84
N LEU A 464 -7.46 -18.97 -1.38
CA LEU A 464 -8.05 -18.35 -0.18
C LEU A 464 -9.57 -18.26 -0.32
N GLU A 465 -10.10 -17.88 -1.47
CA GLU A 465 -11.54 -17.78 -1.69
C GLU A 465 -12.25 -19.14 -1.80
N ASN A 466 -11.61 -20.14 -2.40
CA ASN A 466 -12.27 -21.40 -2.76
C ASN A 466 -12.04 -22.54 -1.77
N GLU A 467 -10.92 -22.54 -1.04
CA GLU A 467 -10.53 -23.60 -0.10
C GLU A 467 -10.91 -23.28 1.35
N THR A 468 -11.39 -22.07 1.62
CA THR A 468 -11.75 -21.62 2.96
C THR A 468 -13.25 -21.40 3.12
N ARG A 469 -13.69 -21.15 4.37
CA ARG A 469 -15.12 -20.99 4.70
C ARG A 469 -15.55 -19.54 4.76
N LEU A 470 -14.77 -18.63 4.17
CA LEU A 470 -15.12 -17.21 4.09
C LEU A 470 -16.47 -17.03 3.37
N ASP A 471 -17.31 -16.14 3.88
CA ASP A 471 -18.56 -15.78 3.22
C ASP A 471 -18.32 -14.90 1.98
N THR A 472 -19.37 -14.69 1.17
CA THR A 472 -19.28 -13.96 -0.10
C THR A 472 -18.75 -12.54 0.08
N ARG A 473 -19.15 -11.83 1.15
CA ARG A 473 -18.67 -10.47 1.42
C ARG A 473 -17.20 -10.50 1.82
N THR A 474 -16.82 -11.40 2.72
CA THR A 474 -15.44 -11.51 3.19
C THR A 474 -14.45 -11.90 2.09
N LYS A 475 -14.87 -12.69 1.08
CA LYS A 475 -14.05 -12.98 -0.11
C LYS A 475 -13.76 -11.74 -0.97
N ARG A 476 -14.72 -10.81 -1.06
CA ARG A 476 -14.58 -9.59 -1.89
C ARG A 476 -13.56 -8.62 -1.33
N ILE A 477 -13.33 -8.62 -0.01
CA ILE A 477 -12.42 -7.68 0.64
C ILE A 477 -10.95 -7.89 0.23
N PRO A 478 -10.34 -9.08 0.38
CA PRO A 478 -8.95 -9.31 -0.03
C PRO A 478 -8.80 -9.17 -1.55
N ARG A 479 -9.82 -9.52 -2.34
CA ARG A 479 -9.82 -9.26 -3.79
C ARG A 479 -9.82 -7.78 -4.14
N MET A 480 -10.69 -7.00 -3.52
CA MET A 480 -10.71 -5.55 -3.69
C MET A 480 -9.38 -4.93 -3.29
N PHE A 481 -8.76 -5.44 -2.23
CA PHE A 481 -7.46 -4.99 -1.77
C PHE A 481 -6.34 -5.33 -2.78
N VAL A 482 -6.27 -6.57 -3.27
CA VAL A 482 -5.34 -6.96 -4.36
C VAL A 482 -5.51 -6.05 -5.56
N ASP A 483 -6.74 -5.75 -5.96
CA ASP A 483 -7.03 -4.89 -7.11
C ASP A 483 -6.63 -3.43 -6.88
N VAL A 484 -6.82 -2.89 -5.67
CA VAL A 484 -6.30 -1.55 -5.30
C VAL A 484 -4.79 -1.54 -5.50
N VAL A 485 -4.09 -2.52 -4.96
CA VAL A 485 -2.64 -2.58 -4.97
C VAL A 485 -2.09 -2.81 -6.38
N ASP A 486 -2.68 -3.71 -7.15
CA ASP A 486 -2.38 -3.95 -8.58
C ASP A 486 -2.61 -2.69 -9.42
N SER A 487 -3.68 -1.92 -9.12
CA SER A 487 -3.94 -0.67 -9.82
C SER A 487 -2.79 0.33 -9.68
N TYR A 488 -2.12 0.39 -8.52
CA TYR A 488 -0.94 1.24 -8.34
C TYR A 488 0.24 0.75 -9.17
N GLY A 489 0.49 -0.55 -9.23
CA GLY A 489 1.51 -1.13 -10.11
C GLY A 489 1.29 -0.71 -11.56
N GLN A 490 0.06 -0.84 -12.05
CA GLN A 490 -0.32 -0.42 -13.41
C GLN A 490 -0.21 1.09 -13.61
N ILE A 491 -0.55 1.90 -12.60
CA ILE A 491 -0.34 3.36 -12.65
C ILE A 491 1.14 3.68 -12.79
N TYR A 492 2.03 3.08 -12.00
CA TYR A 492 3.48 3.34 -12.07
C TYR A 492 4.08 2.97 -13.43
N VAL A 493 3.63 1.86 -14.01
CA VAL A 493 4.03 1.45 -15.37
C VAL A 493 3.56 2.46 -16.42
N ALA A 494 2.33 2.97 -16.29
CA ALA A 494 1.77 3.93 -17.24
C ALA A 494 2.27 5.37 -17.03
N ARG A 495 2.57 5.76 -15.78
CA ARG A 495 2.89 7.12 -15.36
C ARG A 495 3.59 7.15 -14.01
N ASP A 496 4.77 7.79 -13.96
CA ASP A 496 5.44 8.11 -12.70
C ASP A 496 4.63 9.15 -11.90
N ILE A 497 4.14 8.74 -10.72
CA ILE A 497 3.35 9.56 -9.79
C ILE A 497 4.12 9.94 -8.51
N ALA A 498 5.40 9.57 -8.39
CA ALA A 498 6.21 9.93 -7.23
C ALA A 498 6.42 11.45 -7.11
N SER A 499 6.51 11.92 -5.86
CA SER A 499 6.95 13.28 -5.53
C SER A 499 8.43 13.46 -5.91
N ARG A 500 8.89 14.69 -6.05
CA ARG A 500 10.33 15.01 -6.15
C ARG A 500 10.65 16.10 -5.13
N MET A 501 11.87 16.14 -4.62
CA MET A 501 12.34 17.33 -3.89
C MET A 501 12.54 18.49 -4.88
N ARG A 502 12.38 19.73 -4.39
CA ARG A 502 12.55 20.93 -5.23
C ARG A 502 14.00 21.33 -5.43
#